data_AF-A0A1Y2F0B4-F1
#
_entry.id   AF-A0A1Y2F0B4-F1
#
_cell.length_a   1.000
_cell.length_b   1.000
_cell.length_c   1.000
_cell.angle_alpha   90.00
_cell.angle_beta   90.00
_cell.angle_gamma   90.00
#
_symmetry.space_group_name_H-M   'P 1'
#
loop_
_entity.id
_entity.type
_entity.pdbx_description
1 polymer ?
#
loop_
_entity_poly.entity_id
_entity_poly.type
_entity_poly.pdbx_seq_one_letter_code
_entity_poly.pdbx_strand_id
1 'polypeptide(L)'
;MRLLTRLASKLEASAEARLQTVMQIPREWFFEAKALRARHEQRFCDEAHFLLIAGLSIDAHETLVRHVGPDCIISGDLEPLAKVLRAFTSVDNIPNWSFGGRVYQNAIALVEGQNTAGSHAFAKEIVKTLPSMSTSSFKQKVAINEIGSMCLQVLPSAENLRPKFKLASHDAFSVKAHSALQAFRSLAA
;
A
#
# COMPACT_ATOMS: atom_id res chain seq x y z
N MET A 1 -17.12 5.94 -21.84
CA MET A 1 -16.61 5.84 -20.45
C MET A 1 -17.29 6.77 -19.44
N ARG A 2 -17.44 8.10 -19.68
CA ARG A 2 -18.02 9.04 -18.66
C ARG A 2 -19.46 8.74 -18.20
N LEU A 3 -20.29 8.10 -19.02
CA LEU A 3 -21.67 7.75 -18.65
C LEU A 3 -21.74 6.59 -17.65
N LEU A 4 -20.86 5.59 -17.76
CA LEU A 4 -20.82 4.45 -16.84
C LEU A 4 -20.35 4.86 -15.44
N THR A 5 -19.36 5.74 -15.34
CA THR A 5 -18.91 6.28 -14.05
C THR A 5 -20.01 7.05 -13.32
N ARG A 6 -20.82 7.83 -14.04
CA ARG A 6 -21.93 8.59 -13.46
C ARG A 6 -23.09 7.68 -13.05
N LEU A 7 -23.37 6.64 -13.84
CA LEU A 7 -24.45 5.68 -13.57
C LEU A 7 -24.11 4.66 -12.48
N ALA A 8 -22.84 4.31 -12.29
CA ALA A 8 -22.38 3.42 -11.21
C ALA A 8 -22.76 3.93 -9.79
N SER A 9 -23.05 5.23 -9.64
CA SER A 9 -23.54 5.80 -8.37
C SER A 9 -24.97 5.41 -8.01
N LYS A 10 -25.80 5.06 -9.01
CA LYS A 10 -27.23 4.76 -8.87
C LYS A 10 -27.59 3.32 -9.24
N LEU A 11 -26.59 2.50 -9.57
CA LEU A 11 -26.78 1.16 -10.08
C LEU A 11 -26.83 0.17 -8.90
N GLU A 12 -28.01 -0.35 -8.57
CA GLU A 12 -28.13 -1.50 -7.66
C GLU A 12 -27.58 -2.78 -8.30
N ALA A 13 -27.21 -3.77 -7.47
CA ALA A 13 -26.70 -5.07 -7.93
C ALA A 13 -27.62 -5.78 -8.96
N SER A 14 -28.93 -5.58 -8.85
CA SER A 14 -29.93 -6.06 -9.81
C SER A 14 -29.78 -5.44 -11.21
N ALA A 15 -29.43 -4.15 -11.28
CA ALA A 15 -29.22 -3.45 -12.55
C ALA A 15 -27.86 -3.78 -13.18
N GLU A 16 -26.83 -4.06 -12.38
CA GLU A 16 -25.54 -4.57 -12.86
C GLU A 16 -25.71 -5.90 -13.62
N ALA A 17 -26.44 -6.85 -13.03
CA ALA A 17 -26.70 -8.14 -13.67
C ALA A 17 -27.44 -7.98 -15.01
N ARG A 18 -28.45 -7.10 -15.07
CA ARG A 18 -29.20 -6.83 -16.30
C ARG A 18 -28.34 -6.20 -17.39
N LEU A 19 -27.41 -5.30 -17.05
CA LEU A 19 -26.53 -4.69 -18.05
C LEU A 19 -25.49 -5.69 -18.59
N GLN A 20 -25.02 -6.62 -17.75
CA GLN A 20 -24.14 -7.71 -18.18
C GLN A 20 -24.86 -8.67 -19.13
N THR A 21 -26.11 -9.05 -18.83
CA THR A 21 -26.84 -10.04 -19.64
C THR A 21 -27.51 -9.44 -20.89
N VAL A 22 -28.04 -8.21 -20.81
CA VAL A 22 -28.84 -7.61 -21.88
C VAL A 22 -27.98 -6.77 -22.84
N MET A 23 -26.97 -6.05 -22.32
CA MET A 23 -26.11 -5.18 -23.14
C MET A 23 -24.72 -5.75 -23.40
N GLN A 24 -24.42 -6.96 -22.89
CA GLN A 24 -23.13 -7.64 -23.07
C GLN A 24 -21.91 -6.78 -22.69
N ILE A 25 -22.06 -5.91 -21.69
CA ILE A 25 -20.95 -5.08 -21.23
C ILE A 25 -19.97 -5.97 -20.44
N PRO A 26 -18.67 -5.97 -20.76
CA PRO A 26 -17.67 -6.74 -20.02
C PRO A 26 -17.67 -6.39 -18.53
N ARG A 27 -17.50 -7.40 -17.68
CA ARG A 27 -17.53 -7.24 -16.22
C ARG A 27 -16.40 -6.32 -15.73
N GLU A 28 -15.28 -6.35 -16.43
CA GLU A 28 -14.07 -5.57 -16.20
C GLU A 28 -14.38 -4.06 -16.23
N TRP A 29 -15.21 -3.59 -17.17
CA TRP A 29 -15.55 -2.18 -17.30
C TRP A 29 -16.40 -1.66 -16.14
N PHE A 30 -17.19 -2.52 -15.50
CA PHE A 30 -17.91 -2.14 -14.28
C PHE A 30 -16.93 -1.92 -13.13
N PHE A 31 -15.94 -2.79 -12.99
CA PHE A 31 -14.93 -2.64 -11.95
C PHE A 31 -14.00 -1.47 -12.20
N GLU A 32 -13.65 -1.19 -13.46
CA GLU A 32 -12.92 0.03 -13.84
C GLU A 32 -13.72 1.29 -13.46
N ALA A 33 -15.03 1.30 -13.74
CA ALA A 33 -15.89 2.42 -13.33
C ALA A 33 -15.99 2.57 -11.80
N LYS A 34 -16.06 1.45 -11.05
CA LYS A 34 -16.02 1.44 -9.58
C LYS A 34 -14.68 1.94 -9.04
N ALA A 35 -13.57 1.54 -9.65
CA ALA A 35 -12.24 2.04 -9.31
C ALA A 35 -12.13 3.56 -9.51
N LEU A 36 -12.58 4.06 -10.66
CA LEU A 36 -12.57 5.50 -10.94
C LEU A 36 -13.44 6.30 -9.96
N ARG A 37 -14.57 5.73 -9.54
CA ARG A 37 -15.40 6.32 -8.49
C ARG A 37 -14.68 6.34 -7.14
N ALA A 38 -14.06 5.23 -6.74
CA ALA A 38 -13.29 5.14 -5.51
C ALA A 38 -12.15 6.18 -5.48
N ARG A 39 -11.48 6.41 -6.62
CA ARG A 39 -10.50 7.49 -6.79
C ARG A 39 -11.07 8.88 -6.49
N HIS A 40 -12.24 9.17 -7.03
CA HIS A 40 -12.93 10.44 -6.80
C HIS A 40 -13.34 10.61 -5.33
N GLU A 41 -13.78 9.52 -4.68
CA GLU A 41 -14.11 9.47 -3.26
C GLU A 41 -12.87 9.37 -2.34
N GLN A 42 -11.65 9.38 -2.89
CA GLN A 42 -10.37 9.23 -2.16
C GLN A 42 -10.24 7.90 -1.39
N ARG A 43 -10.94 6.86 -1.84
CA ARG A 43 -10.92 5.50 -1.28
C ARG A 43 -9.91 4.63 -2.03
N PHE A 44 -8.63 4.94 -1.85
CA PHE A 44 -7.54 4.35 -2.66
C PHE A 44 -7.36 2.84 -2.48
N CYS A 45 -7.66 2.29 -1.29
CA CYS A 45 -7.63 0.84 -1.07
C CYS A 45 -8.67 0.11 -1.92
N ASP A 46 -9.88 0.67 -1.99
CA ASP A 46 -10.97 0.13 -2.80
C ASP A 46 -10.69 0.31 -4.30
N GLU A 47 -10.11 1.45 -4.70
CA GLU A 47 -9.64 1.69 -6.06
C GLU A 47 -8.67 0.60 -6.51
N ALA A 48 -7.61 0.36 -5.74
CA ALA A 48 -6.62 -0.68 -6.06
C ALA A 48 -7.27 -2.07 -6.13
N HIS A 49 -8.20 -2.39 -5.21
CA HIS A 49 -8.90 -3.66 -5.23
C HIS A 49 -9.77 -3.85 -6.48
N PHE A 50 -10.54 -2.83 -6.87
CA PHE A 50 -11.37 -2.89 -8.07
C PHE A 50 -10.54 -2.95 -9.36
N LEU A 51 -9.40 -2.24 -9.42
CA LEU A 51 -8.47 -2.33 -10.56
C LEU A 51 -7.91 -3.75 -10.72
N LEU A 52 -7.57 -4.43 -9.62
CA LEU A 52 -7.13 -5.83 -9.66
C LEU A 52 -8.20 -6.77 -10.19
N ILE A 53 -9.46 -6.58 -9.77
CA ILE A 53 -10.58 -7.39 -10.29
C ILE A 53 -10.84 -7.10 -11.78
N ALA A 54 -10.60 -5.87 -12.23
CA ALA A 54 -10.68 -5.48 -13.63
C ALA A 54 -9.48 -5.97 -14.48
N GLY A 55 -8.48 -6.62 -13.87
CA GLY A 55 -7.27 -7.08 -14.55
C GLY A 55 -6.24 -5.98 -14.84
N LEU A 56 -6.43 -4.78 -14.29
CA LEU A 56 -5.58 -3.61 -14.49
C LEU A 56 -4.48 -3.54 -13.42
N SER A 57 -3.60 -4.55 -13.38
CA SER A 57 -2.56 -4.69 -12.35
C SER A 57 -1.53 -3.56 -12.34
N ILE A 58 -1.24 -2.94 -13.49
CA ILE A 58 -0.29 -1.82 -13.58
C ILE A 58 -0.86 -0.58 -12.88
N ASP A 59 -2.11 -0.23 -13.17
CA ASP A 59 -2.79 0.92 -12.55
C ASP A 59 -3.02 0.69 -11.05
N ALA A 60 -3.34 -0.56 -10.67
CA ALA A 60 -3.44 -0.96 -9.27
C ALA A 60 -2.10 -0.76 -8.53
N HIS A 61 -0.98 -1.15 -9.15
CA HIS A 61 0.36 -0.95 -8.58
C HIS A 61 0.72 0.53 -8.46
N GLU A 62 0.39 1.37 -9.45
CA GLU A 62 0.62 2.82 -9.32
C GLU A 62 -0.17 3.40 -8.13
N THR A 63 -1.45 3.04 -8.01
CA THR A 63 -2.31 3.49 -6.91
C THR A 63 -1.77 3.02 -5.56
N LEU A 64 -1.31 1.77 -5.49
CA LEU A 64 -0.68 1.19 -4.33
C LEU A 64 0.55 2.01 -3.89
N VAL A 65 1.49 2.25 -4.80
CA VAL A 65 2.76 2.91 -4.47
C VAL A 65 2.57 4.39 -4.16
N ARG A 66 1.59 5.04 -4.79
CA ARG A 66 1.35 6.48 -4.67
C ARG A 66 0.52 6.86 -3.46
N HIS A 67 -0.46 6.04 -3.09
CA HIS A 67 -1.46 6.38 -2.08
C HIS A 67 -1.54 5.35 -0.96
N VAL A 68 -1.89 4.10 -1.28
CA VAL A 68 -2.19 3.08 -0.26
C VAL A 68 -0.98 2.78 0.62
N GLY A 69 0.18 2.49 0.01
CA GLY A 69 1.42 2.20 0.70
C GLY A 69 1.84 3.32 1.66
N PRO A 70 1.99 4.57 1.17
CA PRO A 70 2.34 5.68 2.04
C PRO A 70 1.33 5.93 3.17
N ASP A 71 0.03 5.87 2.87
CA ASP A 71 -1.01 6.10 3.88
C ASP A 71 -1.00 5.03 4.98
N CYS A 72 -0.83 3.76 4.62
CA CYS A 72 -0.78 2.64 5.57
C CYS A 72 0.51 2.65 6.42
N ILE A 73 1.65 2.98 5.82
CA ILE A 73 2.92 3.11 6.56
C ILE A 73 2.84 4.27 7.56
N ILE A 74 2.29 5.42 7.15
CA ILE A 74 2.15 6.59 8.03
C ILE A 74 1.12 6.35 9.13
N SER A 75 0.02 5.64 8.85
CA SER A 75 -0.98 5.33 9.88
C SER A 75 -0.52 4.22 10.82
N GLY A 76 0.43 3.38 10.40
CA GLY A 76 0.86 2.17 11.10
C GLY A 76 -0.11 1.00 10.92
N ASP A 77 -1.21 1.17 10.18
CA ASP A 77 -2.15 0.10 9.84
C ASP A 77 -1.74 -0.57 8.52
N LEU A 78 -1.06 -1.71 8.64
CA LEU A 78 -0.52 -2.45 7.50
C LEU A 78 -1.48 -3.50 6.93
N GLU A 79 -2.60 -3.77 7.60
CA GLU A 79 -3.53 -4.83 7.19
C GLU A 79 -4.17 -4.55 5.81
N PRO A 80 -4.66 -3.31 5.52
CA PRO A 80 -5.16 -2.97 4.19
C PRO A 80 -4.10 -3.13 3.10
N LEU A 81 -2.87 -2.74 3.39
CA LEU A 81 -1.73 -2.84 2.48
C LEU A 81 -1.40 -4.31 2.18
N ALA A 82 -1.34 -5.15 3.20
CA ALA A 82 -1.11 -6.58 3.07
C ALA A 82 -2.21 -7.27 2.23
N LYS A 83 -3.48 -6.90 2.47
CA LYS A 83 -4.62 -7.42 1.71
C LYS A 83 -4.51 -7.10 0.21
N VAL A 84 -4.19 -5.86 -0.13
CA VAL A 84 -4.03 -5.45 -1.53
C VAL A 84 -2.82 -6.15 -2.16
N LEU A 85 -1.69 -6.23 -1.47
CA LEU A 85 -0.50 -6.92 -1.96
C LEU A 85 -0.72 -8.42 -2.22
N ARG A 86 -1.50 -9.11 -1.37
CA ARG A 86 -1.86 -10.52 -1.56
C ARG A 86 -2.82 -10.74 -2.74
N ALA A 87 -3.56 -9.71 -3.15
CA ALA A 87 -4.50 -9.80 -4.27
C ALA A 87 -3.81 -9.71 -5.65
N PHE A 88 -2.52 -9.37 -5.71
CA PHE A 88 -1.73 -9.48 -6.94
C PHE A 88 -1.38 -10.95 -7.21
N THR A 89 -1.95 -11.52 -8.27
CA THR A 89 -1.71 -12.93 -8.68
C THR A 89 -0.44 -13.11 -9.51
N SER A 90 -0.03 -12.09 -10.27
CA SER A 90 1.22 -12.05 -11.03
C SER A 90 1.83 -10.66 -10.95
N VAL A 91 3.14 -10.61 -10.69
CA VAL A 91 3.91 -9.37 -10.54
C VAL A 91 4.97 -9.19 -11.62
N ASP A 92 5.20 -10.22 -12.45
CA ASP A 92 6.30 -10.26 -13.42
C ASP A 92 6.14 -9.23 -14.54
N ASN A 93 4.88 -8.93 -14.89
CA ASN A 93 4.55 -7.94 -15.93
C ASN A 93 4.37 -6.52 -15.37
N ILE A 94 4.58 -6.32 -14.06
CA ILE A 94 4.37 -5.03 -13.44
C ILE A 94 5.69 -4.25 -13.40
N PRO A 95 5.78 -3.10 -14.08
CA PRO A 95 7.01 -2.32 -14.12
C PRO A 95 7.37 -1.82 -12.73
N ASN A 96 8.66 -1.86 -12.41
CA ASN A 96 9.22 -1.34 -11.16
C ASN A 96 8.63 -1.95 -9.87
N TRP A 97 8.06 -3.16 -9.94
CA TRP A 97 7.54 -3.86 -8.76
C TRP A 97 8.60 -3.97 -7.64
N SER A 98 9.86 -4.21 -8.02
CA SER A 98 11.00 -4.30 -7.10
C SER A 98 11.22 -3.06 -6.24
N PHE A 99 10.87 -1.88 -6.74
CA PHE A 99 11.08 -0.60 -6.07
C PHE A 99 9.81 -0.04 -5.42
N GLY A 100 8.66 -0.67 -5.65
CA GLY A 100 7.36 -0.29 -5.13
C GLY A 100 6.77 -1.39 -4.26
N GLY A 101 5.97 -2.27 -4.88
CA GLY A 101 5.28 -3.37 -4.19
C GLY A 101 6.19 -4.24 -3.32
N ARG A 102 7.40 -4.59 -3.80
CA ARG A 102 8.35 -5.41 -3.03
C ARG A 102 8.91 -4.70 -1.79
N VAL A 103 9.10 -3.38 -1.85
CA VAL A 103 9.57 -2.61 -0.68
C VAL A 103 8.51 -2.65 0.43
N TYR A 104 7.24 -2.47 0.08
CA TYR A 104 6.14 -2.58 1.04
C TYR A 104 5.94 -4.01 1.57
N GLN A 105 6.09 -5.04 0.74
CA GLN A 105 6.09 -6.43 1.20
C GLN A 105 7.18 -6.70 2.23
N ASN A 106 8.41 -6.26 1.94
CA ASN A 106 9.53 -6.41 2.85
C ASN A 106 9.31 -5.61 4.14
N ALA A 107 8.71 -4.42 4.06
CA ALA A 107 8.39 -3.61 5.24
C ALA A 107 7.35 -4.30 6.13
N ILE A 108 6.29 -4.89 5.55
CA ILE A 108 5.31 -5.69 6.29
C ILE A 108 6.00 -6.89 6.94
N ALA A 109 6.81 -7.64 6.18
CA ALA A 109 7.55 -8.79 6.70
C ALA A 109 8.54 -8.40 7.81
N LEU A 110 9.11 -7.19 7.75
CA LEU A 110 9.97 -6.66 8.81
C LEU A 110 9.18 -6.42 10.10
N VAL A 111 7.97 -5.86 10.00
CA VAL A 111 7.08 -5.58 11.14
C VAL A 111 6.47 -6.85 11.72
N GLU A 112 5.98 -7.77 10.89
CA GLU A 112 5.46 -9.07 11.33
C GLU A 112 6.57 -9.98 11.89
N GLY A 113 7.77 -9.87 11.32
CA GLY A 113 8.90 -10.74 11.58
C GLY A 113 9.93 -10.20 12.57
N GLN A 114 9.63 -9.17 13.39
CA GLN A 114 10.55 -8.44 14.31
C GLN A 114 11.36 -9.29 15.32
N ASN A 115 11.38 -10.62 15.22
CA ASN A 115 12.12 -11.52 16.10
C ASN A 115 12.76 -12.72 15.38
N THR A 116 12.96 -12.63 14.05
CA THR A 116 13.44 -13.76 13.24
C THR A 116 14.75 -13.44 12.52
N ALA A 117 15.55 -14.46 12.20
CA ALA A 117 16.83 -14.30 11.49
C ALA A 117 16.67 -13.63 10.10
N GLY A 118 15.45 -13.65 9.52
CA GLY A 118 15.13 -13.04 8.23
C GLY A 118 15.05 -11.50 8.25
N SER A 119 14.79 -10.88 9.40
CA SER A 119 14.57 -9.42 9.51
C SER A 119 15.77 -8.60 9.02
N HIS A 120 16.98 -9.09 9.25
CA HIS A 120 18.22 -8.46 8.81
C HIS A 120 18.37 -8.52 7.28
N ALA A 121 17.92 -9.60 6.63
CA ALA A 121 17.97 -9.74 5.18
C ALA A 121 16.96 -8.80 4.51
N PHE A 122 15.73 -8.72 5.05
CA PHE A 122 14.71 -7.80 4.55
C PHE A 122 15.16 -6.34 4.70
N ALA A 123 15.69 -5.96 5.86
CA ALA A 123 16.19 -4.61 6.08
C ALA A 123 17.35 -4.24 5.13
N LYS A 124 18.28 -5.18 4.85
CA LYS A 124 19.35 -4.96 3.85
C LYS A 124 18.81 -4.74 2.44
N GLU A 125 17.82 -5.55 2.03
CA GLU A 125 17.22 -5.41 0.69
C GLU A 125 16.43 -4.10 0.57
N ILE A 126 15.69 -3.73 1.61
CA ILE A 126 14.98 -2.45 1.70
C ILE A 126 15.98 -1.29 1.55
N VAL A 127 17.09 -1.31 2.30
CA VAL A 127 18.14 -0.27 2.21
C VAL A 127 18.71 -0.14 0.80
N LYS A 128 18.92 -1.25 0.10
CA LYS A 128 19.45 -1.26 -1.27
C LYS A 128 18.43 -0.70 -2.29
N THR A 129 17.15 -0.94 -2.07
CA THR A 129 16.05 -0.60 -3.01
C THR A 129 15.38 0.75 -2.72
N LEU A 130 15.50 1.27 -1.49
CA LEU A 130 14.92 2.55 -1.05
C LEU A 130 15.32 3.75 -1.93
N PRO A 131 16.60 3.94 -2.31
CA PRO A 131 17.02 5.12 -3.07
C PRO A 131 16.37 5.25 -4.45
N SER A 132 15.95 4.12 -5.01
CA SER A 132 15.27 4.01 -6.30
C SER A 132 13.73 4.05 -6.20
N MET A 133 13.17 4.16 -4.99
CA MET A 133 11.73 4.28 -4.79
C MET A 133 11.23 5.68 -5.19
N SER A 134 10.03 5.75 -5.77
CA SER A 134 9.43 7.02 -6.18
C SER A 134 9.22 7.96 -4.99
N THR A 135 9.77 9.17 -5.08
CA THR A 135 9.63 10.25 -4.08
C THR A 135 8.73 11.38 -4.56
N SER A 136 7.82 11.07 -5.50
CA SER A 136 7.00 12.06 -6.19
C SER A 136 6.02 12.82 -5.27
N SER A 137 5.56 12.19 -4.18
CA SER A 137 4.63 12.80 -3.23
C SER A 137 5.25 13.02 -1.85
N PHE A 138 4.74 14.02 -1.10
CA PHE A 138 5.17 14.26 0.28
C PHE A 138 4.93 13.03 1.17
N LYS A 139 3.77 12.39 1.02
CA LYS A 139 3.44 11.15 1.76
C LYS A 139 4.45 10.04 1.48
N GLN A 140 4.86 9.86 0.22
CA GLN A 140 5.90 8.89 -0.12
C GLN A 140 7.24 9.20 0.58
N LYS A 141 7.64 10.48 0.64
CA LYS A 141 8.87 10.88 1.36
C LYS A 141 8.80 10.54 2.85
N VAL A 142 7.65 10.81 3.49
CA VAL A 142 7.43 10.47 4.91
C VAL A 142 7.43 8.96 5.10
N ALA A 143 6.74 8.20 4.24
CA ALA A 143 6.72 6.74 4.32
C ALA A 143 8.11 6.12 4.13
N ILE A 144 8.92 6.63 3.20
CA ILE A 144 10.31 6.20 3.01
C ILE A 144 11.13 6.47 4.28
N ASN A 145 10.95 7.62 4.92
CA ASN A 145 11.65 7.95 6.16
C ASN A 145 11.22 7.02 7.31
N GLU A 146 9.92 6.71 7.39
CA GLU A 146 9.38 5.80 8.39
C GLU A 146 9.91 4.37 8.20
N ILE A 147 9.88 3.85 6.97
CA ILE A 147 10.49 2.55 6.63
C ILE A 147 11.99 2.55 6.95
N GLY A 148 12.69 3.65 6.67
CA GLY A 148 14.08 3.84 7.05
C GLY A 148 14.29 3.74 8.57
N SER A 149 13.41 4.35 9.36
CA SER A 149 13.42 4.25 10.82
C SER A 149 13.19 2.81 11.30
N MET A 150 12.21 2.11 10.72
CA MET A 150 11.94 0.69 11.03
C MET A 150 13.18 -0.18 10.77
N CYS A 151 13.89 0.05 9.67
CA CYS A 151 15.13 -0.67 9.36
C CYS A 151 16.25 -0.38 10.37
N LEU A 152 16.37 0.86 10.86
CA LEU A 152 17.40 1.22 11.85
C LEU A 152 17.18 0.55 13.21
N GLN A 153 15.93 0.35 13.63
CA GLN A 153 15.64 -0.38 14.87
C GLN A 153 16.14 -1.83 14.81
N VAL A 154 16.13 -2.44 13.63
CA VAL A 154 16.58 -3.83 13.41
C VAL A 154 18.07 -3.90 13.05
N LEU A 155 18.61 -2.89 12.37
CA LEU A 155 20.02 -2.79 11.97
C LEU A 155 20.64 -1.49 12.50
N PRO A 156 21.03 -1.42 13.78
CA PRO A 156 21.66 -0.23 14.35
C PRO A 156 22.98 0.15 13.64
N SER A 157 23.68 -0.83 13.05
CA SER A 157 24.90 -0.61 12.25
C SER A 157 24.68 0.14 10.93
N ALA A 158 23.43 0.41 10.54
CA ALA A 158 23.06 1.14 9.32
C ALA A 158 22.93 2.66 9.53
N GLU A 159 23.47 3.22 10.62
CA GLU A 159 23.35 4.63 11.01
C GLU A 159 23.80 5.63 9.92
N ASN A 160 24.75 5.21 9.06
CA ASN A 160 25.26 5.99 7.93
C ASN A 160 24.27 6.13 6.75
N LEU A 161 23.12 5.45 6.80
CA LEU A 161 22.13 5.43 5.72
C LEU A 161 20.93 6.32 6.00
N ARG A 162 20.96 7.18 7.03
CA ARG A 162 19.96 8.26 7.17
C ARG A 162 19.82 8.92 5.79
N PRO A 163 18.70 8.78 5.07
CA PRO A 163 18.47 9.63 3.92
C PRO A 163 18.57 11.05 4.46
N LYS A 164 19.38 11.91 3.82
CA LYS A 164 19.60 13.30 4.22
C LYS A 164 18.30 14.10 4.08
N PHE A 165 17.31 13.82 4.92
CA PHE A 165 16.08 14.55 5.04
C PHE A 165 15.91 14.84 6.52
N LYS A 166 16.37 16.05 6.90
CA LYS A 166 15.91 16.74 8.11
C LYS A 166 14.39 16.91 7.98
N LEU A 167 13.63 15.89 8.35
CA LEU A 167 12.21 16.07 8.70
C LEU A 167 12.18 16.30 10.20
N ALA A 168 11.86 17.55 10.54
CA ALA A 168 11.71 18.02 11.90
C ALA A 168 10.61 17.24 12.63
N SER A 169 10.69 17.29 13.96
CA SER A 169 9.80 16.71 14.98
C SER A 169 10.07 15.25 15.34
N HIS A 170 10.94 15.09 16.32
CA HIS A 170 11.46 13.84 16.86
C HIS A 170 10.55 13.18 17.91
N ASP A 171 9.48 13.84 18.38
CA ASP A 171 8.91 13.45 19.69
C ASP A 171 7.43 13.01 19.70
N ALA A 172 6.74 12.96 18.55
CA ALA A 172 5.29 12.68 18.55
C ALA A 172 4.90 11.23 18.21
N PHE A 173 5.75 10.48 17.51
CA PHE A 173 5.34 9.18 16.92
C PHE A 173 5.76 7.96 17.73
N SER A 174 6.89 8.05 18.46
CA SER A 174 7.42 6.96 19.29
C SER A 174 6.47 6.54 20.42
N VAL A 175 5.69 7.48 20.98
CA VAL A 175 4.81 7.21 22.13
C VAL A 175 3.52 6.49 21.72
N LYS A 176 2.96 6.78 20.54
CA LYS A 176 1.69 6.17 20.11
C LYS A 176 1.85 4.75 19.60
N ALA A 177 2.94 4.44 18.88
CA ALA A 177 3.23 3.07 18.44
C ALA A 177 3.50 2.14 19.63
N HIS A 178 4.21 2.62 20.66
CA HIS A 178 4.49 1.85 21.87
C HIS A 178 3.23 1.62 22.73
N SER A 179 2.35 2.62 22.82
CA SER A 179 1.06 2.50 23.53
C SER A 179 0.11 1.53 22.83
N ALA A 180 0.01 1.55 21.49
CA ALA A 180 -0.84 0.63 20.75
C ALA A 180 -0.37 -0.83 20.86
N LEU A 181 0.95 -1.06 20.83
CA LEU A 181 1.54 -2.40 21.00
C LEU A 181 1.44 -2.92 22.45
N GLN A 182 1.53 -2.04 23.45
CA GLN A 182 1.28 -2.42 24.85
C GLN A 182 -0.19 -2.75 25.12
N ALA A 183 -1.13 -2.00 24.53
CA ALA A 183 -2.56 -2.27 24.65
C ALA A 183 -2.93 -3.64 24.07
N PHE A 184 -2.34 -4.00 22.92
CA PHE A 184 -2.57 -5.31 22.29
C PHE A 184 -1.99 -6.48 23.13
N ARG A 185 -0.85 -6.28 23.79
CA ARG A 185 -0.25 -7.28 24.71
C ARG A 185 -1.10 -7.51 25.96
N SER A 186 -1.84 -6.51 26.44
CA SER A 186 -2.71 -6.65 27.63
C SER A 186 -4.04 -7.34 27.36
N LEU A 187 -4.44 -7.50 26.09
CA LEU A 187 -5.69 -8.16 25.70
C LEU A 187 -5.51 -9.64 25.30
N ALA A 188 -4.25 -10.09 25.19
CA ALA A 188 -3.88 -11.45 24.78
C ALA A 188 -3.29 -12.30 25.92
N ALA A 189 -3.40 -11.84 27.17
CA ALA A 189 -3.05 -12.55 28.40
C ALA A 189 -4.29 -12.67 29.29
#